data_AF-S8EBZ1-F1
#
_entry.id   AF-S8EBZ1-F1
#
_cell.length_a   1.000
_cell.length_b   1.000
_cell.length_c   1.000
_cell.angle_alpha   90.00
_cell.angle_beta   90.00
_cell.angle_gamma   90.00
#
_symmetry.space_group_name_H-M   'P 1'
#
loop_
_entity.id
_entity.type
_entity.pdbx_description
1 polymer ?
#
loop_
_entity_poly.entity_id
_entity_poly.type
_entity_poly.pdbx_seq_one_letter_code
_entity_poly.pdbx_strand_id
1 'polypeptide(L)'
;ARGHLHTIPGAESEEHDVWRGMRHKDLRRSVVDFLWKGMHEAHRIGRFWLKVPGHEERAICSHCHEQDSLEHILLHCSATGQREIWAMAQAAWRRKGVDWAPLRLLDILTIGPRSRALVRDKPTPGHLARFWRVLVSESAHLIWRLRCERVIGRGDDEHWQQTPASVEARWLSSRIRQDAIGTSHKHGRLALKKSLVLQTWKHVIENEDKLPADWTSQRKVLVGIDPGLASEPNPGNHRGGCMRTYVYEKG
;
A
#
# COMPACT_ATOMS: atom_id res chain seq x y z
N ALA A 1 0.95 20.49 -21.33
CA ALA A 1 1.90 19.43 -20.93
C ALA A 1 1.99 18.24 -21.92
N ARG A 2 1.39 18.30 -23.14
CA ARG A 2 1.50 17.22 -24.13
C ARG A 2 2.68 17.34 -25.11
N GLY A 3 3.32 18.52 -25.23
CA GLY A 3 4.28 18.80 -26.30
C GLY A 3 5.69 18.23 -26.13
N HIS A 4 6.10 17.86 -24.92
CA HIS A 4 7.50 17.48 -24.63
C HIS A 4 7.78 15.99 -24.77
N LEU A 5 6.73 15.16 -24.94
CA LEU A 5 6.82 13.70 -24.82
C LEU A 5 6.84 12.96 -26.18
N HIS A 6 6.62 13.66 -27.29
CA HIS A 6 6.52 13.07 -28.63
C HIS A 6 7.86 12.82 -29.33
N THR A 7 8.99 13.07 -28.68
CA THR A 7 10.33 13.01 -29.33
C THR A 7 11.14 11.75 -29.02
N ILE A 8 10.60 10.79 -28.24
CA ILE A 8 11.31 9.57 -27.83
C ILE A 8 10.59 8.33 -28.40
N PRO A 9 11.22 7.53 -29.28
CA PRO A 9 10.66 6.27 -29.78
C PRO A 9 10.36 5.32 -28.61
N GLY A 10 9.10 4.91 -28.44
CA GLY A 10 8.63 4.03 -27.36
C GLY A 10 7.82 4.72 -26.26
N ALA A 11 7.84 6.05 -26.17
CA ALA A 11 7.13 6.82 -25.13
C ALA A 11 5.60 6.60 -25.16
N GLU A 12 4.99 6.43 -26.34
CA GLU A 12 3.55 6.15 -26.47
C GLU A 12 3.18 4.76 -25.92
N SER A 13 4.06 3.77 -26.09
CA SER A 13 3.87 2.42 -25.52
C SER A 13 4.00 2.45 -24.00
N GLU A 14 4.92 3.26 -23.47
CA GLU A 14 5.12 3.46 -22.03
C GLU A 14 3.94 4.19 -21.39
N GLU A 15 3.45 5.27 -22.01
CA GLU A 15 2.28 6.01 -21.54
C GLU A 15 1.02 5.14 -21.54
N HIS A 16 0.75 4.44 -22.65
CA HIS A 16 -0.39 3.52 -22.74
C HIS A 16 -0.33 2.44 -21.64
N ASP A 17 0.86 1.93 -21.34
CA ASP A 17 1.05 0.94 -20.29
C ASP A 17 0.87 1.48 -18.87
N VAL A 18 1.23 2.75 -18.63
CA VAL A 18 0.91 3.44 -17.37
C VAL A 18 -0.61 3.53 -17.20
N TRP A 19 -1.34 3.98 -18.21
CA TRP A 19 -2.80 4.10 -18.14
C TRP A 19 -3.52 2.77 -17.97
N ARG A 20 -3.11 1.75 -18.74
CA ARG A 20 -3.62 0.37 -18.61
C ARG A 20 -3.34 -0.18 -17.21
N GLY A 21 -2.13 0.08 -16.70
CA GLY A 21 -1.69 -0.33 -15.38
C GLY A 21 -2.46 0.31 -14.22
N MET A 22 -2.79 1.59 -14.35
CA MET A 22 -3.59 2.33 -13.38
C MET A 22 -5.03 1.83 -13.30
N ARG A 23 -5.57 1.27 -14.39
CA ARG A 23 -6.91 0.67 -14.45
C ARG A 23 -6.89 -0.84 -14.21
N HIS A 24 -5.81 -1.37 -13.63
CA HIS A 24 -5.69 -2.81 -13.42
C HIS A 24 -6.82 -3.33 -12.52
N LYS A 25 -7.35 -4.52 -12.84
CA LYS A 25 -8.46 -5.17 -12.10
C LYS A 25 -8.20 -5.45 -10.61
N ASP A 26 -6.94 -5.36 -10.20
CA ASP A 26 -6.55 -5.53 -8.79
C ASP A 26 -6.76 -4.24 -7.99
N LEU A 27 -7.04 -3.11 -8.63
CA LEU A 27 -7.21 -1.81 -7.98
C LEU A 27 -8.69 -1.51 -7.79
N ARG A 28 -9.06 -0.97 -6.62
CA ARG A 28 -10.42 -0.51 -6.36
C ARG A 28 -10.71 0.74 -7.18
N ARG A 29 -11.97 0.94 -7.59
CA ARG A 29 -12.36 2.14 -8.37
C ARG A 29 -11.97 3.45 -7.71
N SER A 30 -12.13 3.57 -6.39
CA SER A 30 -11.71 4.75 -5.63
C SER A 30 -10.20 4.99 -5.67
N VAL A 31 -9.40 3.91 -5.62
CA VAL A 31 -7.95 3.97 -5.77
C VAL A 31 -7.56 4.38 -7.19
N VAL A 32 -8.23 3.84 -8.21
CA VAL A 32 -8.02 4.24 -9.61
C VAL A 32 -8.32 5.73 -9.81
N ASP A 33 -9.44 6.24 -9.31
CA ASP A 33 -9.78 7.66 -9.35
C ASP A 33 -8.73 8.54 -8.64
N PHE A 34 -8.29 8.10 -7.45
CA PHE A 34 -7.22 8.76 -6.71
C PHE A 34 -5.91 8.85 -7.49
N LEU A 35 -5.45 7.75 -8.08
CA LEU A 35 -4.22 7.70 -8.89
C LEU A 35 -4.35 8.53 -10.16
N TRP A 36 -5.51 8.47 -10.83
CA TRP A 36 -5.78 9.26 -12.02
C TRP A 36 -5.71 10.75 -11.72
N LYS A 37 -6.36 11.21 -10.64
CA LYS A 37 -6.26 12.59 -10.18
C LYS A 37 -4.82 12.98 -9.82
N GLY A 38 -4.06 12.05 -9.25
CA GLY A 38 -2.64 12.28 -8.94
C GLY A 38 -1.79 12.53 -10.18
N MET A 39 -1.96 11.70 -11.21
CA MET A 39 -1.24 11.84 -12.49
C MET A 39 -1.58 13.14 -13.23
N HIS A 40 -2.83 13.61 -13.10
CA HIS A 40 -3.30 14.82 -13.76
C HIS A 40 -3.15 16.09 -12.91
N GLU A 41 -2.50 16.01 -11.75
CA GLU A 41 -2.43 17.11 -10.77
C GLU A 41 -3.82 17.72 -10.45
N ALA A 42 -4.87 16.88 -10.48
CA ALA A 42 -6.26 17.30 -10.34
C ALA A 42 -6.74 17.31 -8.88
N HIS A 43 -5.87 16.93 -7.93
CA HIS A 43 -6.14 17.07 -6.51
C HIS A 43 -6.05 18.53 -6.07
N ARG A 44 -7.01 19.00 -5.27
CA ARG A 44 -7.03 20.36 -4.72
C ARG A 44 -6.08 20.46 -3.52
N ILE A 45 -4.78 20.51 -3.78
CA ILE A 45 -3.70 20.57 -2.78
C ILE A 45 -2.62 21.57 -3.21
N GLY A 46 -1.90 22.13 -2.24
CA GLY A 46 -0.68 22.89 -2.51
C GLY A 46 -0.87 24.03 -3.50
N ARG A 47 -0.16 23.93 -4.63
CA ARG A 47 -0.17 24.89 -5.75
C ARG A 47 -1.57 25.22 -6.28
N PHE A 48 -2.54 24.34 -6.11
CA PHE A 48 -3.93 24.64 -6.47
C PHE A 48 -4.46 25.83 -5.66
N TRP A 49 -4.25 25.83 -4.35
CA TRP A 49 -4.78 26.84 -3.43
C TRP A 49 -4.07 28.19 -3.54
N LEU A 50 -2.80 28.21 -3.96
CA LEU A 50 -2.06 29.45 -4.24
C LEU A 50 -2.70 30.30 -5.35
N LYS A 51 -3.60 29.72 -6.16
CA LYS A 51 -4.30 30.40 -7.25
C LYS A 51 -5.70 30.86 -6.85
N VAL A 52 -6.13 30.58 -5.62
CA VAL A 52 -7.46 30.89 -5.12
C VAL A 52 -7.32 31.99 -4.05
N PRO A 53 -7.69 33.24 -4.38
CA PRO A 53 -7.55 34.36 -3.45
C PRO A 53 -8.26 34.12 -2.12
N GLY A 54 -7.57 34.36 -1.00
CA GLY A 54 -8.10 34.22 0.36
C GLY A 54 -8.11 32.78 0.89
N HIS A 55 -7.43 31.86 0.19
CA HIS A 55 -7.31 30.44 0.57
C HIS A 55 -5.88 29.91 0.43
N GLU A 56 -4.89 30.78 0.24
CA GLU A 56 -3.50 30.44 0.01
C GLU A 56 -2.89 29.67 1.19
N GLU A 57 -3.39 29.87 2.41
CA GLU A 57 -2.99 29.14 3.62
C GLU A 57 -3.20 27.63 3.48
N ARG A 58 -4.20 27.21 2.68
CA ARG A 58 -4.49 25.79 2.41
C ARG A 58 -3.46 25.12 1.51
N ALA A 59 -2.52 25.88 0.96
CA ALA A 59 -1.39 25.34 0.22
C ALA A 59 -0.32 24.75 1.13
N ILE A 60 -0.38 25.01 2.44
CA ILE A 60 0.61 24.59 3.42
C ILE A 60 0.02 23.51 4.33
N CYS A 61 0.81 22.50 4.65
CA CYS A 61 0.43 21.49 5.62
C CYS A 61 0.35 22.13 7.02
N SER A 62 -0.81 22.06 7.68
CA SER A 62 -0.99 22.63 9.02
C SER A 62 -0.16 21.96 10.12
N HIS A 63 0.37 20.75 9.87
CA HIS A 63 1.13 19.99 10.86
C HIS A 63 2.65 20.23 10.79
N CYS A 64 3.22 20.24 9.58
CA CYS A 64 4.67 20.32 9.39
C CYS A 64 5.12 21.58 8.66
N HIS A 65 4.17 22.43 8.25
CA HIS A 65 4.41 23.71 7.58
C HIS A 65 5.16 23.62 6.24
N GLU A 66 5.31 22.44 5.65
CA GLU A 66 5.76 22.27 4.28
C GLU A 66 4.63 22.55 3.29
N GLN A 67 5.01 22.92 2.06
CA GLN A 67 4.04 23.08 0.98
C GLN A 67 3.41 21.72 0.63
N ASP A 68 2.08 21.65 0.68
CA ASP A 68 1.37 20.43 0.37
C ASP A 68 1.60 20.01 -1.09
N SER A 69 1.93 18.76 -1.29
CA SER A 69 2.00 18.11 -2.60
C SER A 69 1.64 16.65 -2.43
N LEU A 70 1.31 15.96 -3.53
CA LEU A 70 0.99 14.54 -3.42
C LEU A 70 2.19 13.73 -2.92
N GLU A 71 3.41 14.10 -3.35
CA GLU A 71 4.66 13.51 -2.86
C GLU A 71 4.86 13.79 -1.35
N HIS A 72 4.70 15.04 -0.92
CA HIS A 72 4.77 15.40 0.49
C HIS A 72 3.79 14.57 1.31
N ILE A 73 2.50 14.59 0.94
CA ILE A 73 1.43 13.91 1.68
C ILE A 73 1.69 12.41 1.78
N LEU A 74 2.12 11.78 0.69
CA LEU A 74 2.28 10.33 0.64
C LEU A 74 3.59 9.86 1.24
N LEU A 75 4.70 10.61 1.14
CA LEU A 75 6.04 10.09 1.41
C LEU A 75 6.85 10.87 2.44
N HIS A 76 6.50 12.13 2.74
CA HIS A 76 7.36 13.01 3.57
C HIS A 76 6.66 13.61 4.78
N CYS A 77 5.33 13.74 4.76
CA CYS A 77 4.57 14.42 5.80
C CYS A 77 4.78 13.77 7.17
N SER A 78 5.19 14.55 8.17
CA SER A 78 5.43 14.07 9.54
C SER A 78 4.16 13.84 10.36
N ALA A 79 2.98 14.09 9.76
CA ALA A 79 1.73 13.95 10.46
C ALA A 79 1.36 12.48 10.70
N THR A 80 0.67 12.22 11.82
CA THR A 80 0.33 10.89 12.32
C THR A 80 -0.30 10.00 11.24
N GLY A 81 0.16 8.75 11.16
CA GLY A 81 -0.42 7.67 10.35
C GLY A 81 0.38 7.37 9.08
N GLN A 82 1.02 8.35 8.45
CA GLN A 82 1.75 8.14 7.18
C GLN A 82 2.90 7.14 7.37
N ARG A 83 3.77 7.41 8.34
CA ARG A 83 4.93 6.59 8.65
C ARG A 83 4.53 5.19 9.11
N GLU A 84 3.51 5.10 9.97
CA GLU A 84 3.02 3.83 10.52
C GLU A 84 2.44 2.93 9.41
N ILE A 85 1.69 3.51 8.46
CA ILE A 85 1.16 2.78 7.30
C ILE A 85 2.28 2.23 6.42
N TRP A 86 3.31 3.03 6.11
CA TRP A 86 4.43 2.52 5.31
C TRP A 86 5.30 1.52 6.05
N ALA A 87 5.46 1.66 7.37
CA ALA A 87 6.16 0.66 8.18
C ALA A 87 5.44 -0.70 8.11
N MET A 88 4.12 -0.71 8.25
CA MET A 88 3.32 -1.92 8.07
C MET A 88 3.42 -2.49 6.65
N ALA A 89 3.34 -1.63 5.64
CA ALA A 89 3.44 -2.06 4.25
C ALA A 89 4.81 -2.69 3.96
N GLN A 90 5.89 -2.05 4.42
CA GLN A 90 7.26 -2.57 4.31
C GLN A 90 7.41 -3.92 5.00
N ALA A 91 6.89 -4.07 6.22
CA ALA A 91 6.93 -5.33 6.95
C ALA A 91 6.18 -6.45 6.20
N ALA A 92 4.96 -6.17 5.74
CA ALA A 92 4.16 -7.12 4.97
C ALA A 92 4.83 -7.53 3.65
N TRP A 93 5.53 -6.59 2.99
CA TRP A 93 6.30 -6.88 1.78
C TRP A 93 7.51 -7.78 2.06
N ARG A 94 8.27 -7.50 3.12
CA ARG A 94 9.46 -8.28 3.49
C ARG A 94 9.15 -9.74 3.79
N ARG A 95 7.97 -10.05 4.32
CA ARG A 95 7.50 -11.45 4.52
C ARG A 95 7.35 -12.24 3.21
N LYS A 96 7.36 -11.57 2.04
CA LYS A 96 7.43 -12.22 0.74
C LYS A 96 8.85 -12.66 0.34
N GLY A 97 9.86 -12.39 1.16
CA GLY A 97 11.26 -12.70 0.85
C GLY A 97 11.84 -11.81 -0.25
N VAL A 98 11.29 -10.61 -0.44
CA VAL A 98 11.75 -9.63 -1.43
C VAL A 98 12.11 -8.34 -0.71
N ASP A 99 13.23 -7.73 -1.11
CA ASP A 99 13.70 -6.47 -0.53
C ASP A 99 12.70 -5.34 -0.79
N TRP A 100 12.59 -4.46 0.22
CA TRP A 100 11.82 -3.23 0.09
C TRP A 100 12.74 -2.10 -0.37
N ALA A 101 12.44 -1.55 -1.54
CA ALA A 101 13.06 -0.31 -2.00
C ALA A 101 12.28 0.90 -1.48
N PRO A 102 12.94 2.01 -1.10
CA PRO A 102 12.27 3.27 -0.83
C PRO A 102 11.34 3.67 -1.99
N LEU A 103 10.11 4.06 -1.66
CA LEU A 103 9.13 4.48 -2.66
C LEU A 103 9.41 5.92 -3.09
N ARG A 104 9.25 6.18 -4.39
CA ARG A 104 9.09 7.52 -4.97
C ARG A 104 7.64 7.71 -5.40
N LEU A 105 7.21 8.95 -5.60
CA LEU A 105 5.84 9.22 -6.05
C LEU A 105 5.53 8.47 -7.36
N LEU A 106 6.50 8.39 -8.27
CA LEU A 106 6.34 7.69 -9.55
C LEU A 106 6.05 6.19 -9.35
N ASP A 107 6.64 5.52 -8.36
CA ASP A 107 6.39 4.10 -8.09
C ASP A 107 4.91 3.82 -7.74
N ILE A 108 4.24 4.80 -7.14
CA ILE A 108 2.81 4.78 -6.80
C ILE A 108 1.96 5.13 -8.02
N LEU A 109 2.31 6.19 -8.76
CA LEU A 109 1.53 6.65 -9.91
C LEU A 109 1.61 5.69 -11.12
N THR A 110 2.74 4.99 -11.28
CA THR A 110 2.95 3.97 -12.32
C THR A 110 2.84 2.56 -11.77
N ILE A 111 1.95 2.33 -10.80
CA ILE A 111 1.84 1.07 -10.04
C ILE A 111 1.76 -0.19 -10.92
N GLY A 112 1.10 -0.09 -12.09
CA GLY A 112 0.95 -1.21 -13.01
C GLY A 112 2.29 -1.65 -13.63
N PRO A 113 2.94 -0.83 -14.48
CA PRO A 113 4.27 -1.15 -15.00
C PRO A 113 5.28 -1.45 -13.90
N ARG A 114 5.29 -0.64 -12.82
CA ARG A 114 6.20 -0.81 -11.69
C ARG A 114 6.13 -2.20 -11.06
N SER A 115 4.94 -2.78 -10.97
CA SER A 115 4.73 -4.11 -10.39
C SER A 115 5.37 -5.26 -11.17
N ARG A 116 5.78 -5.03 -12.43
CA ARG A 116 6.41 -6.05 -13.29
C ARG A 116 7.93 -6.17 -13.08
N ALA A 117 8.55 -5.20 -12.40
CA ALA A 117 9.99 -5.09 -12.19
C ALA A 117 10.35 -4.90 -10.70
N LEU A 118 9.85 -5.79 -9.83
CA LEU A 118 10.07 -5.76 -8.38
C LEU A 118 11.19 -6.70 -7.93
N VAL A 119 11.50 -7.71 -8.73
CA VAL A 119 12.56 -8.68 -8.46
C VAL A 119 13.76 -8.32 -9.30
N ARG A 120 14.94 -8.28 -8.68
CA ARG A 120 16.19 -8.00 -9.38
C ARG A 120 16.48 -9.12 -10.39
N ASP A 121 16.86 -8.73 -11.61
CA ASP A 121 17.31 -9.62 -12.68
C ASP A 121 16.29 -10.70 -13.13
N LYS A 122 15.03 -10.61 -12.72
CA LYS A 122 13.96 -11.57 -13.07
C LYS A 122 12.59 -10.88 -13.18
N PRO A 123 11.69 -11.34 -14.06
CA PRO A 123 10.31 -10.86 -14.08
C PRO A 123 9.60 -11.09 -12.74
N THR A 124 8.81 -10.12 -12.27
CA THR A 124 8.04 -10.31 -11.04
C THR A 124 7.00 -11.43 -11.21
N PRO A 125 6.95 -12.44 -10.32
CA PRO A 125 5.87 -13.41 -10.26
C PRO A 125 4.48 -12.76 -10.10
N GLY A 126 3.46 -13.33 -10.73
CA GLY A 126 2.12 -12.72 -10.80
C GLY A 126 1.48 -12.44 -9.44
N HIS A 127 1.66 -13.31 -8.44
CA HIS A 127 1.14 -13.10 -7.08
C HIS A 127 1.88 -11.97 -6.34
N LEU A 128 3.19 -11.81 -6.55
CA LEU A 128 3.97 -10.70 -5.99
C LEU A 128 3.61 -9.37 -6.64
N ALA A 129 3.47 -9.36 -7.97
CA ALA A 129 3.04 -8.16 -8.70
C ALA A 129 1.63 -7.72 -8.25
N ARG A 130 0.73 -8.69 -8.03
CA ARG A 130 -0.60 -8.44 -7.48
C ARG A 130 -0.54 -7.91 -6.05
N PHE A 131 0.25 -8.56 -5.19
CA PHE A 131 0.40 -8.14 -3.81
C PHE A 131 0.92 -6.70 -3.72
N TRP A 132 1.95 -6.35 -4.50
CA TRP A 132 2.47 -4.98 -4.58
C TRP A 132 1.40 -3.97 -5.00
N ARG A 133 0.67 -4.24 -6.08
CA ARG A 133 -0.40 -3.36 -6.56
C ARG A 133 -1.42 -3.09 -5.47
N VAL A 134 -1.83 -4.12 -4.73
CA VAL A 134 -2.80 -4.00 -3.64
C VAL A 134 -2.19 -3.23 -2.46
N LEU A 135 -1.03 -3.68 -1.99
CA LEU A 135 -0.35 -3.18 -0.80
C LEU A 135 -0.06 -1.68 -0.90
N VAL A 136 0.64 -1.26 -1.97
CA VAL A 136 1.10 0.12 -2.13
C VAL A 136 -0.05 1.06 -2.42
N SER A 137 -1.00 0.65 -3.27
CA SER A 137 -2.10 1.54 -3.66
C SER A 137 -3.16 1.71 -2.56
N GLU A 138 -3.47 0.66 -1.79
CA GLU A 138 -4.37 0.79 -0.63
C GLU A 138 -3.68 1.59 0.48
N SER A 139 -2.36 1.45 0.68
CA SER A 139 -1.57 2.28 1.61
C SER A 139 -1.65 3.75 1.24
N ALA A 140 -1.27 4.10 0.01
CA ALA A 140 -1.25 5.47 -0.47
C ALA A 140 -2.63 6.12 -0.41
N HIS A 141 -3.67 5.38 -0.82
CA HIS A 141 -5.03 5.88 -0.76
C HIS A 141 -5.52 6.07 0.68
N LEU A 142 -5.14 5.20 1.62
CA LEU A 142 -5.45 5.37 3.03
C LEU A 142 -4.79 6.63 3.61
N ILE A 143 -3.50 6.84 3.35
CA ILE A 143 -2.77 8.05 3.75
C ILE A 143 -3.46 9.30 3.20
N TRP A 144 -3.82 9.29 1.92
CA TRP A 144 -4.58 10.36 1.30
C TRP A 144 -5.91 10.64 2.00
N ARG A 145 -6.69 9.60 2.32
CA ARG A 145 -7.97 9.76 3.04
C ARG A 145 -7.76 10.34 4.43
N LEU A 146 -6.76 9.87 5.18
CA LEU A 146 -6.44 10.43 6.50
C LEU A 146 -6.10 11.92 6.43
N ARG A 147 -5.33 12.33 5.41
CA ARG A 147 -5.08 13.76 5.15
C ARG A 147 -6.37 14.51 4.83
N CYS A 148 -7.23 13.97 3.96
CA CYS A 148 -8.51 14.61 3.62
C CYS A 148 -9.43 14.75 4.84
N GLU A 149 -9.54 13.72 5.68
CA GLU A 149 -10.29 13.76 6.93
C GLU A 149 -9.76 14.85 7.87
N ARG A 150 -8.43 14.99 7.98
CA ARG A 150 -7.78 16.02 8.80
C ARG A 150 -8.05 17.45 8.28
N VAL A 151 -7.96 17.65 6.96
CA VAL A 151 -8.01 19.00 6.36
C VAL A 151 -9.44 19.48 6.06
N ILE A 152 -10.34 18.58 5.64
CA ILE A 152 -11.70 18.93 5.21
C ILE A 152 -12.72 18.57 6.28
N GLY A 153 -12.47 17.51 7.03
CA GLY A 153 -13.47 16.91 7.90
C GLY A 153 -13.79 17.73 9.15
N ARG A 154 -12.88 18.57 9.67
CA ARG A 154 -13.04 19.19 10.99
C ARG A 154 -12.36 20.55 11.10
N GLY A 155 -13.16 21.57 11.36
CA GLY A 155 -12.72 22.95 11.56
C GLY A 155 -12.16 23.28 12.95
N ASP A 156 -12.35 22.44 13.99
CA ASP A 156 -12.05 22.85 15.39
C ASP A 156 -11.63 21.74 16.38
N ASP A 157 -11.40 20.48 15.95
CA ASP A 157 -11.03 19.39 16.89
C ASP A 157 -9.50 19.23 17.00
N GLU A 158 -8.86 20.01 17.87
CA GLU A 158 -7.40 20.02 18.13
C GLU A 158 -6.86 18.70 18.73
N HIS A 159 -7.74 17.85 19.26
CA HIS A 159 -7.39 16.62 19.99
C HIS A 159 -7.63 15.32 19.19
N TRP A 160 -7.95 15.40 17.90
CA TRP A 160 -8.19 14.19 17.10
C TRP A 160 -6.89 13.47 16.74
N GLN A 161 -6.48 12.53 17.59
CA GLN A 161 -5.53 11.48 17.25
C GLN A 161 -6.32 10.22 16.94
N GLN A 162 -6.38 9.78 15.68
CA GLN A 162 -6.79 8.40 15.42
C GLN A 162 -5.82 7.48 16.14
N THR A 163 -6.33 6.61 17.01
CA THR A 163 -5.51 5.57 17.61
C THR A 163 -4.96 4.67 16.50
N PRO A 164 -3.63 4.44 16.44
CA PRO A 164 -2.98 3.59 15.43
C PRO A 164 -3.71 2.25 15.22
N ALA A 165 -4.17 1.65 16.33
CA ALA A 165 -4.91 0.40 16.36
C ALA A 165 -6.18 0.36 15.46
N SER A 166 -6.86 1.49 15.23
CA SER A 166 -8.10 1.51 14.44
C SER A 166 -7.85 1.54 12.92
N VAL A 167 -6.69 2.07 12.52
CA VAL A 167 -6.19 2.13 11.14
C VAL A 167 -5.54 0.79 10.78
N GLU A 168 -4.73 0.24 11.70
CA GLU A 168 -4.01 -1.04 11.60
C GLU A 168 -4.94 -2.24 11.42
N ALA A 169 -6.02 -2.35 12.21
CA ALA A 169 -6.90 -3.53 12.16
C ALA A 169 -7.79 -3.61 10.90
N ARG A 170 -8.03 -2.49 10.19
CA ARG A 170 -9.04 -2.41 9.12
C ARG A 170 -8.49 -2.34 7.70
N TRP A 171 -7.26 -1.86 7.50
CA TRP A 171 -6.81 -1.45 6.17
C TRP A 171 -6.80 -2.59 5.14
N LEU A 172 -5.96 -3.62 5.33
CA LEU A 172 -5.93 -4.79 4.44
C LEU A 172 -6.92 -5.88 4.81
N SER A 173 -7.44 -5.92 6.05
CA SER A 173 -8.51 -6.84 6.46
C SER A 173 -9.77 -6.69 5.60
N SER A 174 -10.09 -5.46 5.16
CA SER A 174 -11.19 -5.22 4.20
C SER A 174 -10.90 -5.86 2.84
N ARG A 175 -9.63 -5.84 2.42
CA ARG A 175 -9.20 -6.27 1.11
C ARG A 175 -9.03 -7.79 1.02
N ILE A 176 -8.51 -8.41 2.06
CA ILE A 176 -8.45 -9.87 2.22
C ILE A 176 -9.85 -10.46 2.13
N ARG A 177 -10.83 -9.86 2.85
CA ARG A 177 -12.24 -10.27 2.78
C ARG A 177 -12.84 -10.12 1.39
N GLN A 178 -12.57 -9.00 0.71
CA GLN A 178 -13.02 -8.80 -0.66
C GLN A 178 -12.45 -9.85 -1.61
N ASP A 179 -11.16 -10.18 -1.48
CA ASP A 179 -10.51 -11.21 -2.28
C ASP A 179 -11.12 -12.60 -2.02
N ALA A 180 -11.39 -12.96 -0.76
CA ALA A 180 -12.07 -14.21 -0.40
C ALA A 180 -13.49 -14.31 -0.98
N ILE A 181 -14.27 -13.23 -0.90
CA ILE A 181 -15.59 -13.16 -1.54
C ILE A 181 -15.44 -13.33 -3.06
N GLY A 182 -14.42 -12.69 -3.64
CA GLY A 182 -14.11 -12.74 -5.06
C GLY A 182 -13.77 -14.13 -5.59
N THR A 183 -13.37 -15.09 -4.74
CA THR A 183 -13.13 -16.49 -5.18
C THR A 183 -14.39 -17.34 -5.28
N SER A 184 -15.54 -16.80 -4.90
CA SER A 184 -16.80 -17.55 -4.91
C SER A 184 -17.25 -17.92 -6.33
N HIS A 185 -17.66 -19.17 -6.53
CA HIS A 185 -18.16 -19.68 -7.81
C HIS A 185 -19.36 -18.89 -8.37
N LYS A 186 -20.11 -18.20 -7.50
CA LYS A 186 -21.23 -17.32 -7.88
C LYS A 186 -20.81 -16.21 -8.86
N HIS A 187 -19.52 -15.89 -8.92
CA HIS A 187 -18.95 -14.92 -9.84
C HIS A 187 -18.59 -15.51 -11.21
N GLY A 188 -18.79 -16.81 -11.44
CA GLY A 188 -18.57 -17.48 -12.71
C GLY A 188 -17.17 -17.21 -13.27
N ARG A 189 -17.10 -16.75 -14.53
CA ARG A 189 -15.84 -16.41 -15.22
C ARG A 189 -15.11 -15.20 -14.61
N LEU A 190 -15.78 -14.41 -13.77
CA LEU A 190 -15.19 -13.26 -13.08
C LEU A 190 -14.60 -13.65 -11.71
N ALA A 191 -14.78 -14.90 -11.28
CA ALA A 191 -14.24 -15.38 -10.02
C ALA A 191 -12.70 -15.32 -10.02
N LEU A 192 -12.14 -14.87 -8.90
CA LEU A 192 -10.71 -14.95 -8.65
C LEU A 192 -10.29 -16.41 -8.47
N LYS A 193 -9.14 -16.77 -9.04
CA LYS A 193 -8.55 -18.09 -8.79
C LYS A 193 -8.13 -18.17 -7.32
N LYS A 194 -8.62 -19.17 -6.58
CA LYS A 194 -8.25 -19.41 -5.18
C LYS A 194 -6.74 -19.47 -4.97
N SER A 195 -6.03 -20.23 -5.81
CA SER A 195 -4.57 -20.34 -5.74
C SER A 195 -3.84 -18.99 -5.84
N LEU A 196 -4.33 -18.07 -6.69
CA LEU A 196 -3.78 -16.73 -6.80
C LEU A 196 -3.99 -15.92 -5.52
N VAL A 197 -5.20 -15.98 -4.93
CA VAL A 197 -5.52 -15.28 -3.68
C VAL A 197 -4.70 -15.84 -2.52
N LEU A 198 -4.65 -17.16 -2.36
CA LEU A 198 -3.85 -17.83 -1.34
C LEU A 198 -2.37 -17.43 -1.45
N GLN A 199 -1.77 -17.48 -2.64
CA GLN A 199 -0.39 -17.04 -2.86
C GLN A 199 -0.18 -15.53 -2.62
N THR A 200 -1.16 -14.70 -2.98
CA THR A 200 -1.08 -13.25 -2.76
C THR A 200 -0.96 -12.92 -1.27
N TRP A 201 -1.66 -13.64 -0.41
CA TRP A 201 -1.72 -13.34 1.03
C TRP A 201 -0.84 -14.23 1.91
N LYS A 202 -0.26 -15.29 1.35
CA LYS A 202 0.65 -16.20 2.05
C LYS A 202 1.74 -15.47 2.84
N HIS A 203 2.01 -15.88 4.07
CA HIS A 203 2.96 -15.30 5.02
C HIS A 203 2.59 -13.90 5.57
N VAL A 204 1.42 -13.34 5.27
CA VAL A 204 1.04 -11.97 5.70
C VAL A 204 -0.19 -11.97 6.61
N ILE A 205 -0.95 -13.07 6.65
CA ILE A 205 -2.16 -13.17 7.46
C ILE A 205 -1.78 -13.47 8.91
N GLU A 206 -2.50 -12.85 9.85
CA GLU A 206 -2.35 -13.12 11.28
C GLU A 206 -2.80 -14.55 11.62
N ASN A 207 -2.01 -15.26 12.44
CA ASN A 207 -2.27 -16.66 12.82
C ASN A 207 -2.50 -17.60 11.60
N GLU A 208 -1.74 -17.41 10.51
CA GLU A 208 -1.87 -18.22 9.29
C GLU A 208 -1.66 -19.72 9.53
N ASP A 209 -0.85 -20.07 10.54
CA ASP A 209 -0.64 -21.44 11.02
C ASP A 209 -1.92 -22.13 11.54
N LYS A 210 -2.89 -21.34 12.01
CA LYS A 210 -4.19 -21.83 12.51
C LYS A 210 -5.27 -21.85 11.43
N LEU A 211 -4.98 -21.33 10.23
CA LEU A 211 -5.92 -21.29 9.13
C LEU A 211 -5.84 -22.59 8.30
N PRO A 212 -6.96 -23.05 7.72
CA PRO A 212 -6.91 -24.15 6.77
C PRO A 212 -6.13 -23.71 5.51
N ALA A 213 -5.57 -24.69 4.79
CA ALA A 213 -4.86 -24.45 3.54
C ALA A 213 -5.68 -23.63 2.51
N ASP A 214 -7.01 -23.79 2.52
CA ASP A 214 -7.95 -22.91 1.81
C ASP A 214 -8.84 -22.11 2.78
N TRP A 215 -8.34 -20.99 3.28
CA TRP A 215 -9.09 -20.07 4.13
C TRP A 215 -10.14 -19.24 3.37
N THR A 216 -10.11 -19.22 2.04
CA THR A 216 -11.04 -18.39 1.24
C THR A 216 -12.51 -18.82 1.35
N SER A 217 -12.74 -20.05 1.80
CA SER A 217 -14.08 -20.62 1.99
C SER A 217 -14.67 -20.34 3.39
N GLN A 218 -13.89 -19.76 4.32
CA GLN A 218 -14.35 -19.48 5.68
C GLN A 218 -15.10 -18.15 5.78
N ARG A 219 -16.35 -18.20 6.23
CA ARG A 219 -17.22 -17.01 6.37
C ARG A 219 -16.91 -16.13 7.60
N LYS A 220 -16.17 -16.66 8.60
CA LYS A 220 -16.10 -16.05 9.95
C LYS A 220 -14.69 -15.72 10.47
N VAL A 221 -13.61 -16.09 9.77
CA VAL A 221 -12.24 -16.08 10.34
C VAL A 221 -11.27 -15.31 9.45
N LEU A 222 -11.55 -14.05 9.19
CA LEU A 222 -10.58 -13.15 8.54
C LEU A 222 -10.36 -11.95 9.44
N VAL A 223 -9.51 -12.17 10.43
CA VAL A 223 -8.92 -11.15 11.29
C VAL A 223 -7.61 -10.69 10.68
N GLY A 224 -7.48 -9.37 10.59
CA GLY A 224 -6.20 -8.69 10.67
C GLY A 224 -5.17 -8.93 9.58
N ILE A 225 -4.22 -8.00 9.58
CA ILE A 225 -2.82 -8.29 9.27
C ILE A 225 -2.12 -8.39 10.61
N ASP A 226 -1.16 -9.31 10.74
CA ASP A 226 -0.44 -9.57 11.98
C ASP A 226 0.12 -8.27 12.61
N PRO A 227 -0.39 -7.80 13.76
CA PRO A 227 0.09 -6.58 14.41
C PRO A 227 1.59 -6.66 14.81
N GLY A 228 2.10 -7.88 14.98
CA GLY A 228 3.52 -8.16 15.21
C GLY A 228 4.42 -7.76 14.02
N LEU A 229 3.86 -7.55 12.83
CA LEU A 229 4.61 -7.21 11.61
C LEU A 229 5.51 -5.99 11.78
N ALA A 230 5.02 -4.95 12.44
CA ALA A 230 5.80 -3.72 12.62
C ALA A 230 6.84 -3.83 13.75
N SER A 231 6.75 -4.85 14.60
CA SER A 231 7.59 -5.03 15.80
C SER A 231 8.61 -6.17 15.69
N GLU A 232 8.53 -7.02 14.66
CA GLU A 232 9.51 -8.09 14.45
C GLU A 232 10.89 -7.55 13.99
N PRO A 233 11.98 -7.86 14.70
CA PRO A 233 13.32 -7.55 14.24
C PRO A 233 13.68 -8.41 13.03
N ASN A 234 14.39 -7.78 12.08
CA ASN A 234 14.80 -8.34 10.81
C ASN A 234 15.41 -9.76 10.91
N PRO A 235 14.80 -10.81 10.33
CA PRO A 235 15.38 -12.16 10.33
C PRO A 235 16.63 -12.30 9.44
N GLY A 236 17.06 -11.23 8.77
CA GLY A 236 18.22 -11.21 7.86
C GLY A 236 19.60 -11.09 8.53
N ASN A 237 19.73 -11.12 9.86
CA ASN A 237 21.02 -10.87 10.53
C ASN A 237 21.52 -11.98 11.48
N HIS A 238 21.33 -13.25 11.11
CA HIS A 238 22.05 -14.36 11.74
C HIS A 238 22.95 -15.07 10.72
N ARG A 239 24.14 -14.50 10.50
CA ARG A 239 25.31 -15.30 10.12
C ARG A 239 25.99 -15.78 11.40
N GLY A 240 26.14 -17.10 11.52
CA GLY A 240 27.19 -17.76 12.31
C GLY A 240 27.13 -17.59 13.83
N GLY A 241 26.42 -18.50 14.50
CA GLY A 241 26.53 -18.68 15.95
C GLY A 241 26.35 -20.15 16.30
N CYS A 242 27.47 -20.84 16.48
CA CYS A 242 27.58 -22.23 16.88
C CYS A 242 26.66 -22.58 18.06
N MET A 243 25.90 -23.65 17.89
CA MET A 243 25.07 -24.29 18.92
C MET A 243 25.97 -24.74 20.07
N ARG A 244 25.91 -24.06 21.22
CA ARG A 244 26.38 -24.62 22.50
C ARG A 244 25.17 -24.93 23.36
N THR A 245 24.87 -26.22 23.43
CA THR A 245 24.05 -26.85 24.45
C THR A 245 24.66 -26.57 25.82
N TYR A 246 23.89 -25.94 26.72
CA TYR A 246 24.17 -26.00 28.15
C TYR A 246 23.20 -27.00 28.78
N VAL A 247 23.77 -28.12 29.23
CA VAL A 247 23.13 -29.07 30.15
C VAL A 247 23.21 -28.45 31.54
N TYR A 248 22.08 -28.23 32.18
CA TYR A 248 22.03 -27.94 33.62
C TYR A 248 22.07 -29.27 34.38
N GLU A 249 23.22 -29.59 34.98
CA GLU A 249 23.31 -30.57 36.05
C GLU A 249 22.90 -29.94 37.38
N LYS A 250 22.08 -30.67 38.13
CA LYS A 250 21.65 -30.34 39.49
C LYS A 250 22.82 -30.48 40.46
N GLY A 251 22.98 -29.48 41.31
CA GLY A 251 23.70 -29.52 42.59
C GLY A 251 22.95 -28.66 43.59
#